data_AF-A0AAD6HNQ7-F1
#
_entry.id   AF-A0AAD6HNQ7-F1
#
_cell.length_a   1.000
_cell.length_b   1.000
_cell.length_c   1.000
_cell.angle_alpha   90.00
_cell.angle_beta   90.00
_cell.angle_gamma   90.00
#
_symmetry.space_group_name_H-M   'P 1'
#
loop_
_entity.id
_entity.type
_entity.pdbx_description
1 polymer ?
#
loop_
_entity_poly.entity_id
_entity_poly.type
_entity_poly.pdbx_seq_one_letter_code
_entity_poly.pdbx_strand_id
1 'polypeptide(L)'
;MATASQIWLITGTSSGFGLELAKVAAQRDHNEPPAQIQAAIETILAVYGTVDIIVNNAAYVQTGMLEDATPEETQRQFQANAFDPLNLYRALLPHLHAKGSGTLASLRWLALGLASEVSKFGIRHCLVEPGFFRTNLLNPTANISMTAKSSHLSAYQELNNTADANFAAFNGAQIGDPVKGAQVIYDVVTSTGVAEGKPPPVFLPLGSDAIEAISKTASETLAAIEEWREISSSTDLPKGS
;
A
#
# COMPACT_ATOMS: atom_id res chain seq x y z
N MET A 1 -19.60 -14.32 22.61
CA MET A 1 -19.19 -13.05 23.24
C MET A 1 -19.25 -12.00 22.14
N ALA A 2 -19.89 -10.85 22.36
CA ALA A 2 -19.81 -9.76 21.39
C ALA A 2 -18.32 -9.41 21.21
N THR A 3 -17.83 -9.47 19.97
CA THR A 3 -16.49 -8.97 19.65
C THR A 3 -16.44 -7.51 20.09
N ALA A 4 -15.43 -7.15 20.90
CA ALA A 4 -15.23 -5.76 21.29
C ALA A 4 -15.15 -4.90 20.02
N SER A 5 -15.83 -3.75 20.02
CA SER A 5 -15.81 -2.82 18.89
C SER A 5 -14.38 -2.36 18.63
N GLN A 6 -13.85 -2.65 17.44
CA GLN A 6 -12.51 -2.24 17.01
C GLN A 6 -12.52 -0.80 16.53
N ILE A 7 -11.50 -0.02 16.88
CA ILE A 7 -11.28 1.33 16.40
C ILE A 7 -10.33 1.32 15.20
N TRP A 8 -10.78 1.86 14.08
CA TRP A 8 -10.04 1.91 12.82
C TRP A 8 -9.52 3.31 12.54
N LEU A 9 -8.29 3.40 12.04
CA LEU A 9 -7.72 4.61 11.47
C LEU A 9 -7.33 4.32 10.01
N ILE A 10 -8.00 4.95 9.06
CA ILE A 10 -7.82 4.70 7.62
C ILE A 10 -7.40 6.00 6.96
N THR A 11 -6.29 6.02 6.21
CA THR A 11 -5.88 7.22 5.47
C THR A 11 -6.44 7.25 4.05
N GLY A 12 -6.76 8.44 3.53
CA GLY A 12 -7.21 8.61 2.15
C GLY A 12 -8.62 8.07 1.92
N THR A 13 -9.56 8.42 2.81
CA THR A 13 -10.95 7.95 2.74
C THR A 13 -11.86 8.83 1.90
N SER A 14 -11.34 9.90 1.30
CA SER A 14 -12.12 10.81 0.46
C SER A 14 -12.67 10.14 -0.81
N SER A 15 -12.05 9.05 -1.28
CA SER A 15 -12.49 8.28 -2.46
C SER A 15 -11.90 6.87 -2.48
N GLY A 16 -12.32 6.05 -3.47
CA GLY A 16 -11.68 4.77 -3.78
C GLY A 16 -11.71 3.74 -2.64
N PHE A 17 -10.63 2.97 -2.49
CA PHE A 17 -10.53 1.90 -1.49
C PHE A 17 -10.67 2.40 -0.05
N GLY A 18 -10.04 3.53 0.30
CA GLY A 18 -10.14 4.09 1.64
C GLY A 18 -11.58 4.47 1.99
N LEU A 19 -12.33 5.04 1.03
CA LEU A 19 -13.75 5.34 1.22
C LEU A 19 -14.58 4.07 1.41
N GLU A 20 -14.44 3.09 0.53
CA GLU A 20 -15.21 1.85 0.62
C GLU A 20 -14.87 1.07 1.90
N LEU A 21 -13.59 1.05 2.30
CA LEU A 21 -13.18 0.42 3.55
C LEU A 21 -13.70 1.19 4.77
N ALA A 22 -13.70 2.52 4.73
CA ALA A 22 -14.30 3.34 5.79
C ALA A 22 -15.82 3.17 5.88
N LYS A 23 -16.53 2.89 4.78
CA LYS A 23 -17.97 2.53 4.82
C LYS A 23 -18.21 1.18 5.46
N VAL A 24 -17.35 0.19 5.18
CA VAL A 24 -17.44 -1.15 5.77
C VAL A 24 -17.02 -1.13 7.25
N ALA A 25 -16.02 -0.32 7.63
CA ALA A 25 -15.44 -0.29 8.97
C ALA A 25 -16.04 0.76 9.93
N ALA A 26 -16.38 1.96 9.42
CA ALA A 26 -16.88 3.15 10.13
C ALA A 26 -16.17 3.48 11.47
N GLN A 27 -15.23 4.44 11.62
CA GLN A 27 -14.98 5.73 10.95
C GLN A 27 -13.54 6.27 11.17
N ARG A 28 -13.09 7.10 10.21
CA ARG A 28 -12.23 8.33 10.25
C ARG A 28 -10.89 8.33 9.48
N ASP A 29 -10.63 9.50 8.87
CA ASP A 29 -9.57 9.86 7.90
C ASP A 29 -8.58 10.85 8.50
N HIS A 30 -7.29 10.68 8.26
CA HIS A 30 -6.29 11.72 8.49
C HIS A 30 -5.21 11.68 7.40
N ASN A 31 -4.93 12.82 6.79
CA ASN A 31 -3.81 13.01 5.88
C ASN A 31 -3.20 14.40 6.14
N GLU A 32 -2.21 14.48 7.03
CA GLU A 32 -1.64 15.73 7.56
C GLU A 32 -0.10 15.62 7.75
N PRO A 33 0.65 16.73 7.91
CA PRO A 33 2.09 16.71 8.21
C PRO A 33 2.44 16.03 9.56
N PRO A 34 3.69 15.57 9.80
CA PRO A 34 4.06 14.74 10.96
C PRO A 34 3.67 15.30 12.35
N ALA A 35 3.86 16.61 12.57
CA ALA A 35 3.47 17.25 13.83
C ALA A 35 1.94 17.27 14.03
N GLN A 36 1.19 17.34 12.94
CA GLN A 36 -0.27 17.31 12.93
C GLN A 36 -0.79 15.87 13.03
N ILE A 37 -0.09 14.88 12.43
CA ILE A 37 -0.37 13.45 12.63
C ILE A 37 -0.30 13.07 14.11
N GLN A 38 0.75 13.48 14.81
CA GLN A 38 0.90 13.19 16.24
C GLN A 38 -0.25 13.80 17.06
N ALA A 39 -0.57 15.08 16.84
CA ALA A 39 -1.67 15.76 17.53
C ALA A 39 -3.05 15.16 17.20
N ALA A 40 -3.27 14.73 15.95
CA ALA A 40 -4.48 14.05 15.52
C ALA A 40 -4.62 12.67 16.19
N ILE A 41 -3.54 11.90 16.27
CA ILE A 41 -3.49 10.62 16.98
C ILE A 41 -3.78 10.83 18.46
N GLU A 42 -3.16 11.81 19.10
CA GLU A 42 -3.43 12.14 20.50
C GLU A 42 -4.90 12.52 20.72
N THR A 43 -5.51 13.24 19.77
CA THR A 43 -6.94 13.56 19.81
C THR A 43 -7.81 12.31 19.68
N ILE A 44 -7.49 11.39 18.75
CA ILE A 44 -8.21 10.12 18.59
C ILE A 44 -8.08 9.29 19.88
N LEU A 45 -6.88 9.15 20.41
CA LEU A 45 -6.63 8.38 21.63
C LEU A 45 -7.30 9.01 22.85
N ALA A 46 -7.38 10.34 22.94
CA ALA A 46 -8.11 11.02 24.01
C ALA A 46 -9.62 10.74 23.96
N VAL A 47 -10.20 10.57 22.77
CA VAL A 47 -11.64 10.31 22.59
C VAL A 47 -11.98 8.83 22.75
N TYR A 48 -11.18 7.94 22.16
CA TYR A 48 -11.52 6.51 22.03
C TYR A 48 -10.67 5.60 22.90
N GLY A 49 -9.60 6.11 23.52
CA GLY A 49 -8.68 5.36 24.36
C GLY A 49 -7.77 4.39 23.61
N THR A 50 -8.08 4.05 22.35
CA THR A 50 -7.32 3.07 21.57
C THR A 50 -7.47 3.22 20.07
N VAL A 51 -6.54 2.61 19.33
CA VAL A 51 -6.65 2.27 17.90
C VAL A 51 -6.29 0.79 17.76
N ASP A 52 -7.08 0.04 17.01
CA ASP A 52 -6.92 -1.41 16.83
C ASP A 52 -6.37 -1.75 15.45
N ILE A 53 -6.87 -1.07 14.42
CA ILE A 53 -6.56 -1.36 13.03
C ILE A 53 -6.18 -0.07 12.32
N ILE A 54 -5.01 -0.07 11.69
CA ILE A 54 -4.51 1.07 10.93
C ILE A 54 -4.33 0.64 9.49
N VAL A 55 -4.94 1.39 8.58
CA VAL A 55 -4.87 1.12 7.14
C VAL A 55 -4.27 2.34 6.46
N ASN A 56 -3.01 2.20 6.06
CA ASN A 56 -2.39 3.19 5.21
C ASN A 56 -2.79 2.92 3.74
N ASN A 57 -3.79 3.66 3.27
CA ASN A 57 -4.36 3.52 1.94
C ASN A 57 -4.09 4.73 1.04
N ALA A 58 -3.77 5.91 1.61
CA ALA A 58 -3.44 7.08 0.82
C ALA A 58 -2.33 6.78 -0.20
N ALA A 59 -2.57 7.16 -1.46
CA ALA A 59 -1.68 6.90 -2.57
C ALA A 59 -1.69 8.06 -3.58
N TYR A 60 -0.55 8.25 -4.23
CA TYR A 60 -0.30 9.20 -5.30
C TYR A 60 0.38 8.51 -6.47
N VAL A 61 -0.02 8.84 -7.70
CA VAL A 61 0.60 8.30 -8.92
C VAL A 61 1.28 9.41 -9.71
N GLN A 62 2.57 9.23 -10.00
CA GLN A 62 3.30 10.02 -11.01
C GLN A 62 3.45 9.18 -12.27
N THR A 63 3.07 9.71 -13.43
CA THR A 63 3.25 9.04 -14.74
C THR A 63 4.18 9.85 -15.64
N GLY A 64 5.01 9.15 -16.42
CA GLY A 64 5.98 9.75 -17.35
C GLY A 64 7.28 8.93 -17.36
N MET A 65 8.16 9.15 -18.34
CA MET A 65 9.47 8.48 -18.34
C MET A 65 10.37 9.08 -17.26
N LEU A 66 11.31 8.28 -16.77
CA LEU A 66 12.21 8.69 -15.70
C LEU A 66 13.05 9.91 -16.07
N GLU A 67 13.58 9.99 -17.29
CA GLU A 67 14.38 11.14 -17.74
C GLU A 67 13.53 12.41 -17.99
N ASP A 68 12.23 12.25 -18.24
CA ASP A 68 11.32 13.38 -18.40
C ASP A 68 10.88 13.94 -17.03
N ALA A 69 10.82 13.07 -16.02
CA ALA A 69 10.36 13.40 -14.68
C ALA A 69 11.42 14.18 -13.89
N THR A 70 11.00 15.27 -13.26
CA THR A 70 11.85 16.07 -12.38
C THR A 70 12.13 15.33 -11.06
N PRO A 71 13.25 15.63 -10.38
CA PRO A 71 13.50 15.14 -9.03
C PRO A 71 12.35 15.45 -8.06
N GLU A 72 11.71 16.62 -8.18
CA GLU A 72 10.61 17.03 -7.33
C GLU A 72 9.33 16.21 -7.58
N GLU A 73 9.05 15.81 -8.82
CA GLU A 73 7.94 14.91 -9.16
C GLU A 73 8.14 13.53 -8.56
N THR A 74 9.34 12.95 -8.70
CA THR A 74 9.66 11.65 -8.11
C THR A 74 9.66 11.73 -6.57
N GLN A 75 10.22 12.79 -5.97
CA GLN A 75 10.23 12.98 -4.53
C GLN A 75 8.80 13.07 -3.95
N ARG A 76 7.87 13.76 -4.63
CA ARG A 76 6.47 13.83 -4.19
C ARG A 76 5.81 12.46 -4.13
N GLN A 77 6.07 11.60 -5.10
CA GLN A 77 5.56 10.24 -5.11
C GLN A 77 6.12 9.42 -3.92
N PHE A 78 7.43 9.50 -3.66
CA PHE A 78 8.04 8.82 -2.50
C PHE A 78 7.58 9.40 -1.17
N GLN A 79 7.34 10.71 -1.09
CA GLN A 79 6.78 11.34 0.11
C GLN A 79 5.42 10.76 0.45
N ALA A 80 4.48 10.81 -0.51
CA ALA A 80 3.11 10.34 -0.29
C ALA A 80 3.02 8.82 -0.08
N ASN A 81 3.78 8.02 -0.85
CA ASN A 81 3.60 6.57 -0.87
C ASN A 81 4.52 5.82 0.10
N ALA A 82 5.64 6.42 0.56
CA ALA A 82 6.60 5.75 1.42
C ALA A 82 6.85 6.50 2.74
N PHE A 83 7.21 7.78 2.68
CA PHE A 83 7.62 8.50 3.89
C PHE A 83 6.44 8.87 4.80
N ASP A 84 5.33 9.36 4.26
CA ASP A 84 4.14 9.69 5.06
C ASP A 84 3.56 8.46 5.79
N PRO A 85 3.43 7.29 5.14
CA PRO A 85 3.06 6.06 5.82
C PRO A 85 4.00 5.64 6.95
N LEU A 86 5.31 5.76 6.74
CA LEU A 86 6.31 5.47 7.78
C LEU A 86 6.17 6.43 8.97
N ASN A 87 5.88 7.71 8.71
CA ASN A 87 5.68 8.69 9.77
C ASN A 87 4.41 8.38 10.59
N LEU A 88 3.34 7.96 9.93
CA LEU A 88 2.13 7.48 10.60
C LEU A 88 2.42 6.28 11.51
N TYR A 89 3.17 5.29 11.01
CA TYR A 89 3.58 4.14 11.81
C TYR A 89 4.47 4.53 12.99
N ARG A 90 5.45 5.43 12.81
CA ARG A 90 6.29 5.92 13.91
C ARG A 90 5.47 6.55 15.04
N ALA A 91 4.41 7.27 14.69
CA ALA A 91 3.53 7.89 15.67
C ALA A 91 2.65 6.86 16.42
N LEU A 92 2.22 5.78 15.75
CA LEU A 92 1.26 4.81 16.31
C LEU A 92 1.90 3.59 16.99
N LEU A 93 3.07 3.15 16.51
CA LEU A 93 3.74 1.95 17.01
C LEU A 93 3.98 1.96 18.53
N PRO A 94 4.40 3.08 19.18
CA PRO A 94 4.55 3.10 20.64
C PRO A 94 3.24 2.76 21.38
N HIS A 95 2.09 3.18 20.86
CA HIS A 95 0.78 2.91 21.46
C HIS A 95 0.37 1.44 21.26
N LEU A 96 0.59 0.89 20.06
CA LEU A 96 0.33 -0.53 19.81
C LEU A 96 1.25 -1.45 20.62
N HIS A 97 2.53 -1.06 20.77
CA HIS A 97 3.49 -1.78 21.61
C HIS A 97 3.05 -1.80 23.07
N ALA A 98 2.67 -0.64 23.63
CA ALA A 98 2.18 -0.56 25.01
C ALA A 98 0.90 -1.37 25.22
N LYS A 99 0.03 -1.44 24.20
CA LYS A 99 -1.19 -2.24 24.19
C LYS A 99 -0.95 -3.74 24.01
N GLY A 100 0.18 -4.13 23.38
CA GLY A 100 0.51 -5.52 23.06
C GLY A 100 -0.37 -6.17 21.99
N SER A 101 -1.09 -5.37 21.19
CA SER A 101 -1.91 -5.86 20.08
C SER A 101 -2.24 -4.75 19.08
N GLY A 102 -2.42 -5.14 17.82
CA GLY A 102 -2.85 -4.26 16.73
C GLY A 102 -2.73 -4.92 15.36
N THR A 103 -3.40 -4.36 14.35
CA THR A 103 -3.22 -4.76 12.95
C THR A 103 -2.85 -3.53 12.13
N LEU A 104 -1.76 -3.65 11.37
CA LEU A 104 -1.32 -2.69 10.37
C LEU A 104 -1.64 -3.27 8.98
N ALA A 105 -2.24 -2.47 8.12
CA ALA A 105 -2.45 -2.81 6.71
C ALA A 105 -1.93 -1.67 5.82
N SER A 106 -1.33 -2.03 4.68
CA SER A 106 -0.81 -1.03 3.74
C SER A 106 -0.94 -1.48 2.31
N LEU A 107 -1.24 -0.55 1.42
CA LEU A 107 -1.03 -0.76 -0.01
C LEU A 107 0.47 -0.87 -0.30
N ARG A 108 0.86 -1.72 -1.26
CA ARG A 108 2.28 -2.03 -1.51
C ARG A 108 3.11 -0.81 -1.91
N TRP A 109 3.84 -0.27 -0.93
CA TRP A 109 5.10 0.52 -1.06
C TRP A 109 5.98 0.44 0.21
N LEU A 110 5.54 -0.28 1.26
CA LEU A 110 6.16 -0.39 2.58
C LEU A 110 6.97 -1.68 2.77
N ALA A 111 8.07 -1.58 3.50
CA ALA A 111 9.07 -2.63 3.66
C ALA A 111 8.54 -3.88 4.39
N LEU A 112 8.61 -5.02 3.69
CA LEU A 112 8.32 -6.37 4.23
C LEU A 112 9.07 -6.71 5.53
N GLY A 113 10.17 -6.01 5.84
CA GLY A 113 10.94 -6.17 7.08
C GLY A 113 10.17 -5.81 8.36
N LEU A 114 9.21 -4.88 8.30
CA LEU A 114 8.46 -4.42 9.48
C LEU A 114 7.62 -5.53 10.10
N ALA A 115 7.07 -6.43 9.27
CA ALA A 115 6.20 -7.51 9.75
C ALA A 115 6.91 -8.44 10.74
N SER A 116 8.18 -8.77 10.47
CA SER A 116 9.00 -9.61 11.36
C SER A 116 9.31 -8.88 12.67
N GLU A 117 9.66 -7.59 12.59
CA GLU A 117 9.98 -6.74 13.75
C GLU A 117 8.80 -6.63 14.71
N VAL A 118 7.61 -6.28 14.21
CA VAL A 118 6.44 -5.96 15.06
C VAL A 118 5.71 -7.21 15.57
N SER A 119 5.88 -8.36 14.91
CA SER A 119 5.23 -9.62 15.31
C SER A 119 5.53 -10.05 16.75
N LYS A 120 6.73 -9.72 17.26
CA LYS A 120 7.16 -10.01 18.64
C LYS A 120 6.35 -9.29 19.71
N PHE A 121 5.62 -8.23 19.32
CA PHE A 121 4.79 -7.41 20.20
C PHE A 121 3.29 -7.69 20.01
N GLY A 122 2.92 -8.80 19.35
CA GLY A 122 1.52 -9.15 19.09
C GLY A 122 0.85 -8.30 18.01
N ILE A 123 1.63 -7.53 17.23
CA ILE A 123 1.15 -6.70 16.13
C ILE A 123 1.24 -7.49 14.83
N ARG A 124 0.16 -7.45 14.04
CA ARG A 124 0.10 -8.06 12.71
C ARG A 124 0.32 -7.01 11.63
N HIS A 125 0.99 -7.37 10.54
CA HIS A 125 1.16 -6.50 9.39
C HIS A 125 0.72 -7.23 8.11
N CYS A 126 -0.19 -6.63 7.34
CA CYS A 126 -0.69 -7.15 6.08
C CYS A 126 -0.41 -6.18 4.93
N LEU A 127 0.42 -6.58 3.98
CA LEU A 127 0.69 -5.84 2.76
C LEU A 127 -0.33 -6.23 1.69
N VAL A 128 -1.19 -5.30 1.30
CA VAL A 128 -2.19 -5.50 0.24
C VAL A 128 -1.61 -4.98 -1.07
N GLU A 129 -1.57 -5.83 -2.10
CA GLU A 129 -1.17 -5.45 -3.45
C GLU A 129 -2.36 -5.58 -4.40
N PRO A 130 -3.15 -4.51 -4.57
CA PRO A 130 -4.28 -4.53 -5.49
C PRO A 130 -3.81 -4.46 -6.94
N GLY A 131 -4.57 -5.10 -7.81
CA GLY A 131 -4.54 -4.85 -9.24
C GLY A 131 -5.24 -3.53 -9.56
N PHE A 132 -5.78 -3.43 -10.77
CA PHE A 132 -6.48 -2.23 -11.21
C PHE A 132 -7.95 -2.27 -10.81
N PHE A 133 -8.32 -1.37 -9.90
CA PHE A 133 -9.69 -1.17 -9.43
C PHE A 133 -10.25 0.15 -9.94
N ARG A 134 -11.56 0.17 -10.23
CA ARG A 134 -12.30 1.37 -10.67
C ARG A 134 -12.47 2.39 -9.54
N THR A 135 -11.38 3.04 -9.16
CA THR A 135 -11.35 4.15 -8.20
C THR A 135 -11.12 5.48 -8.94
N ASN A 136 -11.18 6.60 -8.22
CA ASN A 136 -10.82 7.91 -8.79
C ASN A 136 -9.31 8.07 -9.04
N LEU A 137 -8.46 7.09 -8.72
CA LEU A 137 -7.00 7.23 -8.82
C LEU A 137 -6.51 7.59 -10.23
N LEU A 138 -7.15 7.07 -11.28
CA LEU A 138 -6.78 7.38 -12.66
C LEU A 138 -7.57 8.57 -13.26
N ASN A 139 -8.39 9.25 -12.45
CA ASN A 139 -9.04 10.47 -12.88
C ASN A 139 -8.01 11.61 -12.95
N PRO A 140 -7.83 12.31 -14.09
CA PRO A 140 -6.82 13.36 -14.24
C PRO A 140 -6.90 14.53 -13.25
N THR A 141 -8.02 14.69 -12.54
CA THR A 141 -8.21 15.73 -11.51
C THR A 141 -8.06 15.21 -10.07
N ALA A 142 -7.69 13.94 -9.89
CA ALA A 142 -7.50 13.31 -8.58
C ALA A 142 -6.01 13.23 -8.19
N ASN A 143 -5.61 12.23 -7.39
CA ASN A 143 -4.24 12.04 -6.91
C ASN A 143 -3.31 11.40 -7.96
N ILE A 144 -3.33 11.96 -9.16
CA ILE A 144 -2.45 11.59 -10.26
C ILE A 144 -1.86 12.84 -10.89
N SER A 145 -0.57 12.79 -11.20
CA SER A 145 0.10 13.83 -11.98
C SER A 145 0.87 13.20 -13.11
N MET A 146 0.76 13.82 -14.27
CA MET A 146 1.55 13.48 -15.44
C MET A 146 2.75 14.41 -15.50
N THR A 147 3.91 13.87 -15.89
CA THR A 147 5.07 14.69 -16.24
C THR A 147 4.68 15.69 -17.32
N ALA A 148 5.15 16.93 -17.17
CA ALA A 148 4.78 18.00 -18.09
C ALA A 148 5.24 17.66 -19.51
N LYS A 149 4.34 17.80 -20.50
CA LYS A 149 4.67 17.56 -21.92
C LYS A 149 5.81 18.43 -22.44
N SER A 150 6.03 19.61 -21.84
CA SER A 150 7.17 20.48 -22.14
C SER A 150 8.53 19.86 -21.74
N SER A 151 8.53 18.91 -20.81
CA SER A 151 9.70 18.20 -20.33
C SER A 151 9.96 16.89 -21.10
N HIS A 152 9.05 16.48 -21.99
CA HIS A 152 9.19 15.23 -22.73
C HIS A 152 10.35 15.33 -23.75
N LEU A 153 11.29 14.41 -23.63
CA LEU A 153 12.36 14.25 -24.60
C LEU A 153 11.82 13.62 -25.89
N SER A 154 12.29 14.10 -27.05
CA SER A 154 11.87 13.57 -28.35
C SER A 154 12.20 12.08 -28.51
N ALA A 155 13.26 11.60 -27.85
CA ALA A 155 13.66 10.20 -27.84
C ALA A 155 12.58 9.27 -27.24
N TYR A 156 11.73 9.79 -26.35
CA TYR A 156 10.67 9.03 -25.69
C TYR A 156 9.28 9.32 -26.25
N GLN A 157 9.17 10.09 -27.34
CA GLN A 157 7.88 10.56 -27.83
C GLN A 157 6.88 9.44 -28.11
N GLU A 158 7.30 8.35 -28.75
CA GLU A 158 6.43 7.20 -29.04
C GLU A 158 5.99 6.48 -27.76
N LEU A 159 6.91 6.25 -26.83
CA LEU A 159 6.62 5.63 -25.54
C LEU A 159 5.67 6.48 -24.70
N ASN A 160 5.90 7.80 -24.65
CA ASN A 160 5.04 8.75 -23.96
C ASN A 160 3.64 8.79 -24.56
N ASN A 161 3.52 8.88 -25.89
CA ASN A 161 2.23 8.86 -26.56
C ASN A 161 1.46 7.55 -26.29
N THR A 162 2.16 6.43 -26.33
CA THR A 162 1.58 5.11 -26.06
C THR A 162 1.13 4.99 -24.60
N ALA A 163 1.98 5.41 -23.66
CA ALA A 163 1.66 5.40 -22.25
C ALA A 163 0.46 6.31 -21.93
N ASP A 164 0.47 7.56 -22.39
CA ASP A 164 -0.62 8.51 -22.23
C ASP A 164 -1.95 7.96 -22.77
N ALA A 165 -1.92 7.39 -23.99
CA ALA A 165 -3.10 6.80 -24.62
C ALA A 165 -3.62 5.59 -23.82
N ASN A 166 -2.73 4.71 -23.38
CA ASN A 166 -3.08 3.55 -22.57
C ASN A 166 -3.69 3.97 -21.23
N PHE A 167 -3.06 4.92 -20.51
CA PHE A 167 -3.57 5.41 -19.23
C PHE A 167 -4.94 6.07 -19.38
N ALA A 168 -5.14 6.90 -20.41
CA ALA A 168 -6.41 7.53 -20.69
C ALA A 168 -7.51 6.50 -21.01
N ALA A 169 -7.21 5.52 -21.86
CA ALA A 169 -8.15 4.44 -22.21
C ALA A 169 -8.49 3.53 -21.03
N PHE A 170 -7.58 3.41 -20.07
CA PHE A 170 -7.71 2.50 -18.96
C PHE A 170 -8.52 3.07 -17.78
N ASN A 171 -8.65 4.40 -17.70
CA ASN A 171 -9.53 5.05 -16.73
C ASN A 171 -11.00 4.68 -17.00
N GLY A 172 -11.66 4.04 -16.03
CA GLY A 172 -13.02 3.50 -16.12
C GLY A 172 -13.10 2.07 -16.68
N ALA A 173 -12.04 1.59 -17.34
CA ALA A 173 -11.95 0.25 -17.90
C ALA A 173 -11.33 -0.79 -16.94
N GLN A 174 -10.85 -0.36 -15.76
CA GLN A 174 -10.22 -1.25 -14.79
C GLN A 174 -11.17 -2.40 -14.39
N ILE A 175 -10.64 -3.62 -14.22
CA ILE A 175 -11.49 -4.80 -14.00
C ILE A 175 -11.99 -4.94 -12.56
N GLY A 176 -11.24 -4.40 -11.60
CA GLY A 176 -11.52 -4.53 -10.17
C GLY A 176 -12.69 -3.67 -9.69
N ASP A 177 -13.49 -4.24 -8.80
CA ASP A 177 -14.60 -3.58 -8.10
C ASP A 177 -14.14 -3.13 -6.70
N PRO A 178 -14.04 -1.81 -6.44
CA PRO A 178 -13.49 -1.29 -5.18
C PRO A 178 -14.34 -1.65 -3.96
N VAL A 179 -15.66 -1.83 -4.13
CA VAL A 179 -16.56 -2.23 -3.04
C VAL A 179 -16.23 -3.65 -2.60
N LYS A 180 -16.11 -4.58 -3.56
CA LYS A 180 -15.74 -5.97 -3.28
C LYS A 180 -14.33 -6.08 -2.71
N GLY A 181 -13.38 -5.34 -3.28
CA GLY A 181 -12.00 -5.38 -2.80
C GLY A 181 -11.88 -4.84 -1.37
N ALA A 182 -12.58 -3.75 -1.03
CA ALA A 182 -12.63 -3.25 0.35
C ALA A 182 -13.23 -4.26 1.33
N GLN A 183 -14.31 -4.96 0.94
CA GLN A 183 -14.90 -6.02 1.77
C GLN A 183 -13.91 -7.17 2.02
N VAL A 184 -13.17 -7.59 0.99
CA VAL A 184 -12.14 -8.64 1.14
C VAL A 184 -11.00 -8.17 2.06
N ILE A 185 -10.55 -6.91 1.92
CA ILE A 185 -9.54 -6.34 2.82
C ILE A 185 -10.05 -6.37 4.26
N TYR A 186 -11.28 -5.91 4.50
CA TYR A 186 -11.92 -5.94 5.81
C TYR A 186 -11.91 -7.37 6.38
N ASP A 187 -12.48 -8.32 5.65
CA ASP A 187 -12.55 -9.73 6.02
C ASP A 187 -11.17 -10.29 6.39
N VAL A 188 -10.15 -10.00 5.58
CA VAL A 188 -8.77 -10.47 5.82
C VAL A 188 -8.16 -9.87 7.09
N VAL A 189 -8.26 -8.57 7.31
CA VAL A 189 -7.60 -7.92 8.47
C VAL A 189 -8.30 -8.20 9.79
N THR A 190 -9.60 -8.52 9.76
CA THR A 190 -10.40 -8.94 10.92
C THR A 190 -10.44 -10.45 11.09
N SER A 191 -9.97 -11.24 10.11
CA SER A 191 -10.13 -12.70 10.06
C SER A 191 -11.59 -13.15 10.11
N THR A 192 -12.47 -12.44 9.40
CA THR A 192 -13.92 -12.72 9.30
C THR A 192 -14.34 -13.00 7.86
N GLY A 193 -15.61 -13.35 7.65
CA GLY A 193 -16.20 -13.46 6.31
C GLY A 193 -15.44 -14.46 5.42
N VAL A 194 -14.99 -14.04 4.23
CA VAL A 194 -14.27 -14.92 3.31
C VAL A 194 -12.87 -15.34 3.81
N ALA A 195 -12.37 -14.71 4.87
CA ALA A 195 -11.10 -15.04 5.51
C ALA A 195 -11.27 -15.69 6.89
N GLU A 196 -12.49 -16.13 7.25
CA GLU A 196 -12.73 -16.83 8.51
C GLU A 196 -11.77 -18.04 8.68
N GLY A 197 -11.19 -18.16 9.88
CA GLY A 197 -10.22 -19.21 10.19
C GLY A 197 -8.81 -19.00 9.64
N LYS A 198 -8.55 -17.89 8.93
CA LYS A 198 -7.20 -17.53 8.45
C LYS A 198 -6.69 -16.26 9.13
N PRO A 199 -5.49 -16.26 9.73
CA PRO A 199 -4.88 -15.01 10.17
C PRO A 199 -4.58 -14.11 8.96
N PRO A 200 -4.53 -12.77 9.13
CA PRO A 200 -4.14 -11.86 8.06
C PRO A 200 -2.75 -12.27 7.55
N PRO A 201 -2.56 -12.47 6.22
CA PRO A 201 -1.27 -12.84 5.67
C PRO A 201 -0.33 -11.63 5.68
N VAL A 202 0.99 -11.89 5.64
CA VAL A 202 1.98 -10.82 5.46
C VAL A 202 1.81 -10.11 4.12
N PHE A 203 1.34 -10.84 3.10
CA PHE A 203 1.18 -10.34 1.74
C PHE A 203 -0.11 -10.88 1.11
N LEU A 204 -0.92 -9.98 0.53
CA LEU A 204 -2.21 -10.25 -0.08
C LEU A 204 -2.27 -9.62 -1.49
N PRO A 205 -2.01 -10.39 -2.55
CA PRO A 205 -2.43 -10.03 -3.90
C PRO A 205 -3.96 -9.92 -3.96
N LEU A 206 -4.48 -8.82 -4.51
CA LEU A 206 -5.92 -8.59 -4.61
C LEU A 206 -6.31 -8.25 -6.05
N GLY A 207 -6.99 -9.17 -6.73
CA GLY A 207 -7.34 -9.07 -8.15
C GLY A 207 -6.56 -10.07 -9.01
N SER A 208 -7.20 -10.58 -10.06
CA SER A 208 -6.60 -11.62 -10.93
C SER A 208 -5.39 -11.12 -11.71
N ASP A 209 -5.43 -9.87 -12.14
CA ASP A 209 -4.34 -9.16 -12.81
C ASP A 209 -3.12 -8.98 -11.89
N ALA A 210 -3.34 -8.61 -10.62
CA ALA A 210 -2.26 -8.58 -9.63
C ALA A 210 -1.65 -9.97 -9.43
N ILE A 211 -2.49 -11.00 -9.22
CA ILE A 211 -2.03 -12.39 -9.05
C ILE A 211 -1.16 -12.83 -10.23
N GLU A 212 -1.61 -12.58 -11.46
CA GLU A 212 -0.89 -12.94 -12.67
C GLU A 212 0.46 -12.21 -12.78
N ALA A 213 0.46 -10.88 -12.66
CA ALA A 213 1.67 -10.06 -12.78
C ALA A 213 2.71 -10.42 -11.70
N ILE A 214 2.28 -10.56 -10.45
CA ILE A 214 3.16 -10.91 -9.33
C ILE A 214 3.73 -12.32 -9.51
N SER A 215 2.88 -13.27 -9.91
CA SER A 215 3.29 -14.66 -10.12
C SER A 215 4.30 -14.78 -11.27
N LYS A 216 4.11 -14.02 -12.35
CA LYS A 216 5.07 -13.92 -13.45
C LYS A 216 6.43 -13.39 -12.97
N THR A 217 6.47 -12.23 -12.31
CA THR A 217 7.72 -11.63 -11.82
C THR A 217 8.43 -12.53 -10.80
N ALA A 218 7.69 -13.18 -9.90
CA ALA A 218 8.26 -14.13 -8.95
C ALA A 218 8.91 -15.33 -9.66
N SER A 219 8.25 -15.84 -10.71
CA SER A 219 8.76 -16.96 -11.50
C SER A 219 10.02 -16.57 -12.28
N GLU A 220 10.04 -15.38 -12.89
CA GLU A 220 11.22 -14.84 -13.59
C GLU A 220 12.39 -14.61 -12.63
N THR A 221 12.12 -14.12 -11.42
CA THR A 221 13.14 -13.94 -10.37
C THR A 221 13.74 -15.28 -9.95
N LEU A 222 12.91 -16.30 -9.71
CA LEU A 222 13.38 -17.64 -9.37
C LEU A 222 14.18 -18.26 -10.52
N ALA A 223 13.76 -18.06 -11.76
CA ALA A 223 14.50 -18.52 -12.93
C ALA A 223 15.88 -17.87 -13.03
N ALA A 224 15.98 -16.54 -12.84
CA ALA A 224 17.26 -15.83 -12.84
C ALA A 224 18.16 -16.29 -11.68
N ILE A 225 17.62 -16.52 -10.48
CA ILE A 225 18.38 -17.07 -9.35
C ILE A 225 18.95 -18.44 -9.70
N GLU A 226 18.16 -19.30 -10.34
CA GLU A 226 18.62 -20.63 -10.72
C GLU A 226 19.70 -20.58 -11.81
N GLU A 227 19.50 -19.76 -12.85
CA GLU A 227 20.46 -19.54 -13.93
C GLU A 227 21.83 -19.08 -13.38
N TRP A 228 21.83 -18.18 -12.39
CA TRP A 228 23.04 -17.59 -11.82
C TRP A 228 23.49 -18.24 -10.51
N ARG A 229 22.90 -19.38 -10.11
CA ARG A 229 23.09 -19.98 -8.77
C ARG A 229 24.55 -20.31 -8.48
N GLU A 230 25.21 -21.01 -9.39
CA GLU A 230 26.60 -21.45 -9.20
C GLU A 230 27.55 -20.25 -9.07
N ILE A 231 27.43 -19.26 -9.97
CA ILE A 231 28.26 -18.05 -9.95
C ILE A 231 27.99 -17.25 -8.67
N SER A 232 26.73 -17.04 -8.30
CA SER A 232 26.35 -16.26 -7.12
C SER A 232 26.88 -16.91 -5.83
N SER A 233 26.69 -18.22 -5.69
CA SER A 233 27.15 -18.98 -4.50
C SER A 233 28.66 -19.19 -4.45
N SER A 234 29.40 -18.96 -5.54
CA SER A 234 30.87 -19.07 -5.56
C SER A 234 31.59 -18.02 -4.71
N THR A 235 30.88 -17.00 -4.25
CA THR A 235 31.40 -15.93 -3.38
C THR A 235 31.36 -16.28 -1.89
N ASP A 236 30.76 -17.41 -1.53
CA ASP A 236 30.71 -17.87 -0.14
C ASP A 236 32.12 -18.19 0.37
N LEU A 237 32.38 -17.83 1.63
CA LEU A 237 33.57 -18.31 2.33
C LEU A 237 33.55 -19.85 2.39
N PRO A 238 34.73 -20.51 2.38
CA PRO A 238 34.80 -21.94 2.61
C PRO A 238 34.10 -22.29 3.93
N LYS A 239 33.24 -23.31 3.91
CA LYS A 239 32.53 -23.77 5.11
C LYS A 239 33.54 -24.09 6.22
N GLY A 240 33.44 -23.38 7.34
CA GLY A 240 34.29 -23.57 8.53
C GLY A 240 35.50 -22.62 8.66
N SER A 241 35.51 -21.52 7.89
CA SER A 241 36.43 -20.38 8.12
C SER A 241 35.89 -19.39 9.16
#